data_AF-A0A1I0C5P9-F1
#
_entry.id   AF-A0A1I0C5P9-F1
#
_cell.length_a   1.000
_cell.length_b   1.000
_cell.length_c   1.000
_cell.angle_alpha   90.00
_cell.angle_beta   90.00
_cell.angle_gamma   90.00
#
_symmetry.space_group_name_H-M   'P 1'
#
loop_
_entity.id
_entity.type
_entity.pdbx_description
1 polymer ?
#
loop_
_entity_poly.entity_id
_entity_poly.type
_entity_poly.pdbx_seq_one_letter_code
_entity_poly.pdbx_strand_id
1 'polypeptide(L)'
;MGNSEKLHTLAYELLPLYQDLDANVKKVINEHVEECDVCKGHLDNVQETFGIHEEPIDEQVQYIEKVKPSPFKKLILFKRSLLVLMLMVRFLILGMIIYLAQSYLGNASLITSSVILFYFPFVCLTNAVHYLFFKSKLFWIIISFDILILLFFDNLLISF
;
A
#
# COMPACT_ATOMS: atom_id res chain seq x y z
N MET A 1 -27.23 -29.05 -6.98
CA MET A 1 -26.70 -27.67 -7.09
C MET A 1 -25.20 -27.77 -6.97
N GLY A 2 -24.56 -27.97 -8.13
CA GLY A 2 -23.23 -28.57 -8.27
C GLY A 2 -22.11 -27.54 -8.24
N ASN A 3 -20.91 -27.97 -7.85
CA ASN A 3 -19.72 -27.13 -7.71
C ASN A 3 -19.42 -26.21 -8.92
N SER A 4 -19.87 -26.58 -10.12
CA SER A 4 -19.74 -25.79 -11.36
C SER A 4 -20.42 -24.41 -11.28
N GLU A 5 -21.61 -24.30 -10.66
CA GLU A 5 -22.36 -23.04 -10.57
C GLU A 5 -21.70 -22.03 -9.59
N LYS A 6 -21.07 -22.55 -8.54
CA LYS A 6 -20.28 -21.75 -7.61
C LYS A 6 -18.99 -21.27 -8.25
N LEU A 7 -18.34 -22.12 -9.04
CA LEU A 7 -17.12 -21.76 -9.77
C LEU A 7 -17.41 -20.72 -10.86
N HIS A 8 -18.54 -20.85 -11.55
CA HIS A 8 -19.02 -19.88 -12.54
C HIS A 8 -19.20 -18.48 -11.94
N THR A 9 -19.92 -18.40 -10.81
CA THR A 9 -20.14 -17.12 -10.11
C THR A 9 -18.81 -16.51 -9.66
N LEU A 10 -17.91 -17.33 -9.10
CA LEU A 10 -16.61 -16.87 -8.63
C LEU A 10 -15.71 -16.39 -9.79
N ALA A 11 -15.66 -17.14 -10.89
CA ALA A 11 -14.91 -16.77 -12.09
C ALA A 11 -15.42 -15.45 -12.66
N TYR A 12 -16.75 -15.29 -12.74
CA TYR A 12 -17.40 -14.06 -13.21
C TYR A 12 -17.02 -12.83 -12.38
N GLU A 13 -16.99 -12.94 -11.05
CA GLU A 13 -16.59 -11.84 -10.16
C GLU A 13 -15.09 -11.52 -10.23
N LEU A 14 -14.25 -12.53 -10.50
CA LEU A 14 -12.79 -12.39 -10.53
C LEU A 14 -12.24 -12.00 -11.90
N LEU A 15 -12.98 -12.25 -12.98
CA LEU A 15 -12.63 -11.95 -14.38
C LEU A 15 -12.22 -10.48 -14.61
N PRO A 16 -12.92 -9.46 -14.09
CA PRO A 16 -12.49 -8.07 -14.21
C PRO A 16 -11.14 -7.78 -13.53
N LEU A 17 -10.73 -8.61 -12.57
CA LEU A 17 -9.46 -8.52 -11.85
C LEU A 17 -8.45 -9.54 -12.36
N TYR A 18 -8.69 -10.18 -13.51
CA TYR A 18 -7.95 -11.36 -13.97
C TYR A 18 -6.42 -11.15 -13.96
N GLN A 19 -5.91 -10.00 -14.42
CA GLN A 19 -4.48 -9.69 -14.40
C GLN A 19 -3.86 -9.74 -12.99
N ASP A 20 -4.65 -9.41 -11.97
CA ASP A 20 -4.23 -9.25 -10.57
C ASP A 20 -4.36 -10.53 -9.75
N LEU A 21 -4.91 -11.58 -10.34
CA LEU A 21 -5.06 -12.88 -9.71
C LEU A 21 -3.71 -13.62 -9.66
N ASP A 22 -3.50 -14.36 -8.58
CA ASP A 22 -2.38 -15.28 -8.47
C ASP A 22 -2.47 -16.36 -9.55
N ALA A 23 -1.31 -16.91 -9.98
CA ALA A 23 -1.23 -17.90 -11.05
C ALA A 23 -2.12 -19.14 -10.81
N ASN A 24 -2.27 -19.57 -9.56
CA ASN A 24 -3.14 -20.70 -9.20
C ASN A 24 -4.63 -20.40 -9.47
N VAL A 25 -5.06 -19.17 -9.20
CA VAL A 25 -6.45 -18.74 -9.42
C VAL A 25 -6.70 -18.54 -10.91
N LYS A 26 -5.73 -17.97 -11.64
CA LYS A 26 -5.77 -17.87 -13.10
C LYS A 26 -5.91 -19.24 -13.76
N LYS A 27 -5.16 -20.25 -13.30
CA LYS A 27 -5.25 -21.62 -13.79
C LYS A 27 -6.65 -22.21 -13.61
N VAL A 28 -7.23 -22.08 -12.41
CA VAL A 28 -8.59 -22.57 -12.12
C VAL A 28 -9.64 -21.86 -12.97
N ILE A 29 -9.49 -20.55 -13.22
CA ILE A 29 -10.39 -19.80 -14.10
C ILE A 29 -10.22 -20.23 -15.56
N ASN A 30 -8.99 -20.47 -16.03
CA ASN A 30 -8.73 -20.92 -17.40
C ASN A 30 -9.32 -22.31 -17.65
N GLU A 31 -9.12 -23.25 -16.72
CA GLU A 31 -9.75 -24.58 -16.77
C GLU A 31 -11.28 -24.46 -16.81
N HIS A 32 -11.87 -23.52 -16.07
CA HIS A 32 -13.32 -23.29 -16.12
C HIS A 32 -13.79 -22.61 -17.42
N VAL A 33 -13.01 -21.67 -17.95
CA VAL A 33 -13.30 -20.93 -19.20
C VAL A 33 -13.25 -21.87 -20.41
N GLU A 34 -12.40 -22.90 -20.39
CA GLU A 34 -12.39 -23.94 -21.42
C GLU A 34 -13.70 -24.74 -21.47
N GLU A 35 -14.37 -24.88 -20.32
CA GLU A 35 -15.63 -25.65 -20.19
C GLU A 35 -16.89 -24.75 -20.18
N CYS A 36 -16.74 -23.42 -20.12
CA CYS A 36 -17.84 -22.48 -19.96
C CYS A 36 -17.79 -21.34 -20.97
N ASP A 37 -18.64 -21.43 -22.00
CA ASP A 37 -18.76 -20.43 -23.08
C ASP A 37 -19.08 -19.01 -22.56
N VAL A 38 -19.83 -18.91 -21.46
CA VAL A 38 -20.21 -17.62 -20.85
C VAL A 38 -19.00 -16.96 -20.20
N CYS A 39 -18.20 -17.71 -19.44
CA CYS A 39 -16.97 -17.19 -18.83
C CYS A 39 -15.91 -16.87 -19.90
N LYS A 40 -15.88 -17.64 -20.99
CA LYS A 40 -15.02 -17.37 -22.15
C LYS A 40 -15.35 -16.04 -22.82
N GLY A 41 -16.60 -15.79 -23.16
CA GLY A 41 -17.01 -14.51 -23.75
C GLY A 41 -16.72 -13.33 -22.83
N HIS A 42 -16.81 -13.51 -21.51
CA HIS A 42 -16.41 -12.47 -20.56
C HIS A 42 -14.90 -12.26 -20.49
N LEU A 43 -14.09 -13.32 -20.58
CA LEU A 43 -12.63 -13.19 -20.62
C LEU A 43 -12.21 -12.43 -21.87
N ASP A 44 -12.74 -12.79 -23.04
CA ASP A 44 -12.45 -12.16 -24.32
C ASP A 44 -12.79 -10.66 -24.29
N ASN A 45 -13.98 -10.31 -23.78
CA ASN A 45 -14.40 -8.91 -23.61
C ASN A 45 -13.47 -8.13 -22.66
N VAL A 46 -13.03 -8.75 -21.57
CA VAL A 46 -12.11 -8.12 -20.60
C VAL A 46 -10.71 -7.97 -21.22
N GLN A 47 -10.23 -8.95 -22.00
CA GLN A 47 -8.97 -8.87 -22.72
C GLN A 47 -8.99 -7.74 -23.76
N GLU A 48 -10.10 -7.60 -24.51
CA GLU A 48 -10.28 -6.52 -25.50
C GLU A 48 -10.37 -5.14 -24.83
N THR A 49 -11.09 -5.03 -23.71
CA THR A 49 -11.30 -3.76 -23.01
C THR A 49 -10.05 -3.26 -22.27
N PHE A 50 -9.26 -4.18 -21.69
CA PHE A 50 -8.12 -3.84 -20.82
C PHE A 50 -6.74 -4.15 -21.41
N GLY A 51 -6.68 -4.65 -22.65
CA GLY A 51 -5.41 -4.97 -23.34
C GLY A 51 -4.60 -6.03 -22.59
N ILE A 52 -5.27 -7.07 -22.09
CA ILE A 52 -4.62 -8.13 -21.32
C ILE A 52 -3.91 -9.09 -22.29
N HIS A 53 -2.58 -9.03 -22.34
CA HIS A 53 -1.79 -10.07 -22.98
C HIS A 53 -1.62 -11.27 -22.03
N GLU A 54 -1.99 -12.46 -22.51
CA GLU A 54 -1.69 -13.72 -21.85
C GLU A 54 -0.16 -13.91 -21.82
N GLU A 55 0.44 -13.71 -20.65
CA GLU A 55 1.77 -14.25 -20.41
C GLU A 55 1.66 -15.78 -20.26
N PRO A 56 2.48 -16.56 -20.97
CA PRO A 56 2.43 -18.02 -20.88
C PRO A 56 2.69 -18.44 -19.44
N ILE A 57 1.75 -19.22 -18.88
CA ILE A 57 1.88 -19.80 -17.55
C ILE A 57 2.95 -20.88 -17.63
N ASP A 58 4.14 -20.58 -17.11
CA ASP A 58 5.28 -21.50 -17.09
C ASP A 58 4.89 -22.79 -16.32
N GLU A 59 4.95 -23.95 -16.99
CA GLU A 59 4.41 -25.24 -16.52
C GLU A 59 5.18 -25.85 -15.32
N GLN A 60 6.14 -25.15 -14.72
CA GLN A 60 7.01 -25.68 -13.66
C GLN A 60 6.43 -25.60 -12.22
N VAL A 61 5.12 -25.62 -12.03
CA VAL A 61 4.52 -25.66 -10.68
C VAL A 61 4.14 -27.09 -10.30
N GLN A 62 5.14 -27.98 -10.26
CA GLN A 62 5.08 -29.22 -9.49
C GLN A 62 5.68 -28.98 -8.10
N TYR A 63 4.91 -28.40 -7.18
CA TYR A 63 4.92 -28.83 -5.78
C TYR A 63 3.65 -28.34 -5.08
N ILE A 64 2.84 -29.31 -4.69
CA ILE A 64 1.63 -29.12 -3.91
C ILE A 64 2.05 -28.82 -2.48
N GLU A 65 2.06 -27.55 -2.09
CA GLU A 65 2.02 -27.19 -0.68
C GLU A 65 1.10 -25.99 -0.54
N LYS A 66 0.00 -26.17 0.20
CA LYS A 66 -1.06 -25.21 0.57
C LYS A 66 -0.61 -23.73 0.56
N VAL A 67 -0.53 -23.11 -0.62
CA VAL A 67 -0.21 -21.68 -0.73
C VAL A 67 -1.50 -20.93 -0.45
N LYS A 68 -1.62 -20.47 0.79
CA LYS A 68 -2.61 -19.48 1.22
C LYS A 68 -2.63 -18.36 0.17
N PRO A 69 -3.79 -18.00 -0.43
CA PRO A 69 -3.86 -17.02 -1.51
C PRO A 69 -3.14 -15.76 -1.05
N SER A 70 -2.14 -15.32 -1.83
CA SER A 70 -1.37 -14.14 -1.47
C SER A 70 -2.34 -12.96 -1.63
N PRO A 71 -2.58 -12.16 -0.58
CA PRO A 71 -3.55 -11.08 -0.72
C PRO A 71 -3.02 -10.08 -1.74
N PHE A 72 -3.79 -9.84 -2.80
CA PHE A 72 -3.63 -8.80 -3.84
C PHE A 72 -2.28 -8.09 -3.79
N LYS A 73 -1.30 -8.59 -4.53
CA LYS A 73 0.09 -8.09 -4.56
C LYS A 73 0.15 -6.56 -4.77
N LYS A 74 -0.76 -6.01 -5.59
CA LYS A 74 -0.92 -4.56 -5.80
C LYS A 74 -1.42 -3.81 -4.56
N LEU A 75 -2.28 -4.41 -3.74
CA LEU A 75 -2.79 -3.79 -2.52
C LEU A 75 -1.72 -3.72 -1.42
N ILE A 76 -0.86 -4.73 -1.33
CA ILE A 76 0.34 -4.69 -0.47
C ILE A 76 1.29 -3.59 -0.95
N LEU A 77 1.52 -3.49 -2.26
CA LEU A 77 2.37 -2.47 -2.85
C LEU A 77 1.79 -1.05 -2.64
N PHE A 78 0.47 -0.88 -2.78
CA PHE A 78 -0.22 0.37 -2.50
C PHE A 78 -0.06 0.79 -1.03
N LYS A 79 -0.27 -0.14 -0.09
CA LYS A 79 -0.02 0.10 1.35
C LYS A 79 1.42 0.50 1.60
N ARG A 80 2.39 -0.20 1.01
CA ARG A 80 3.82 0.13 1.17
C ARG A 80 4.16 1.49 0.57
N SER A 81 3.61 1.82 -0.60
CA SER A 81 3.79 3.12 -1.26
C SER A 81 3.24 4.26 -0.41
N LEU A 82 2.02 4.10 0.13
CA LEU A 82 1.39 5.09 1.01
C LEU A 82 2.21 5.31 2.29
N LEU A 83 2.78 4.26 2.87
CA LEU A 83 3.68 4.37 4.02
C LEU A 83 4.95 5.16 3.68
N VAL A 84 5.59 4.86 2.56
CA VAL A 84 6.79 5.59 2.09
C VAL A 84 6.47 7.06 1.83
N LEU A 85 5.34 7.34 1.18
CA LEU A 85 4.87 8.70 0.93
C LEU A 85 4.66 9.47 2.24
N MET A 86 3.98 8.87 3.22
CA MET A 86 3.77 9.49 4.53
C MET A 86 5.08 9.78 5.28
N LEU A 87 6.10 8.95 5.11
CA LEU A 87 7.43 9.22 5.66
C LEU A 87 8.14 10.35 4.92
N MET A 88 8.10 10.36 3.58
CA MET A 88 8.71 11.42 2.77
C MET A 88 8.17 12.80 3.12
N VAL A 89 6.85 12.93 3.30
CA VAL A 89 6.24 14.22 3.65
C VAL A 89 6.71 14.70 5.04
N ARG A 90 6.95 13.80 6.01
CA ARG A 90 7.53 14.19 7.31
C ARG A 90 8.91 14.81 7.15
N PHE A 91 9.79 14.16 6.39
CA PHE A 91 11.13 14.68 6.13
C PHE A 91 11.10 16.01 5.37
N LEU A 92 10.15 16.18 4.45
CA LEU A 92 9.96 17.44 3.73
C LEU A 92 9.55 18.57 4.67
N ILE A 93 8.57 18.34 5.56
CA ILE A 93 8.14 19.34 6.55
C ILE A 93 9.29 19.69 7.50
N LEU A 94 10.02 18.69 8.00
CA LEU A 94 11.18 18.92 8.85
C LEU A 94 12.26 19.72 8.11
N GLY A 95 12.55 19.37 6.86
CA GLY A 95 13.48 20.11 6.01
C GLY A 95 13.07 21.57 5.82
N MET A 96 11.78 21.84 5.62
CA MET A 96 11.27 23.21 5.54
C MET A 96 11.42 23.96 6.86
N ILE A 97 11.15 23.32 8.00
CA ILE A 97 11.34 23.94 9.32
C ILE A 97 12.82 24.22 9.57
N ILE A 98 13.75 23.33 9.18
CA ILE A 98 15.20 23.55 9.28
C ILE A 98 15.62 24.74 8.42
N TYR A 99 15.17 24.78 7.16
CA TYR A 99 15.45 25.89 6.25
C TYR A 99 14.94 27.22 6.80
N LEU A 100 13.72 27.23 7.34
CA LEU A 100 13.15 28.40 7.99
C LEU A 100 13.95 28.80 9.24
N ALA A 101 14.35 27.82 10.06
CA ALA A 101 15.14 28.04 11.27
C ALA A 101 16.48 28.71 10.97
N GLN A 102 17.14 28.37 9.86
CA GLN A 102 18.37 29.04 9.42
C GLN A 102 18.17 30.54 9.18
N SER A 103 17.01 30.95 8.67
CA SER A 103 16.71 32.38 8.45
C SER A 103 16.46 33.16 9.74
N TYR A 104 16.13 32.46 10.85
CA TYR A 104 15.81 33.04 12.16
C TYR A 104 16.85 32.69 13.24
N LEU A 105 18.11 32.48 12.84
CA LEU A 105 19.26 32.14 13.69
C LEU A 105 19.17 32.77 15.09
N GLY A 106 18.95 31.92 16.10
CA GLY A 106 18.94 32.29 17.52
C GLY A 106 17.57 32.35 18.20
N ASN A 107 16.46 32.38 17.45
CA ASN A 107 15.11 32.45 18.05
C ASN A 107 14.49 31.06 18.23
N ALA A 108 14.92 30.35 19.28
CA ALA A 108 14.37 29.06 19.71
C ALA A 108 12.83 29.02 19.70
N SER A 109 12.19 30.08 20.23
CA SER A 109 10.73 30.19 20.32
C SER A 109 10.01 30.15 18.97
N LEU A 110 10.61 30.68 17.90
CA LEU A 110 10.02 30.66 16.56
C LEU A 110 10.11 29.27 15.92
N ILE A 111 11.21 28.56 16.19
CA ILE A 111 11.42 27.18 15.75
C ILE A 111 10.38 26.27 16.44
N THR A 112 10.27 26.36 17.77
CA THR A 112 9.30 25.60 18.56
C THR A 112 7.87 25.86 18.08
N SER A 113 7.52 27.13 17.83
CA SER A 113 6.19 27.50 17.31
C SER A 113 5.92 26.88 15.93
N SER A 114 6.92 26.84 15.05
CA SER A 114 6.80 26.24 13.72
C SER A 114 6.60 24.73 13.78
N VAL A 115 7.33 24.05 14.67
CA VAL A 115 7.15 22.60 14.92
C VAL A 115 5.74 22.31 15.44
N ILE A 116 5.26 23.08 16.43
CA ILE A 116 3.92 22.88 17.00
C ILE A 116 2.83 23.18 15.97
N LEU A 117 2.99 24.23 15.15
CA LEU A 117 1.94 24.65 14.23
C LEU A 117 1.86 23.79 12.96
N PHE A 118 3.01 23.33 12.44
CA PHE A 118 3.05 22.58 11.18
C PHE A 118 3.30 21.08 11.37
N TYR A 119 4.24 20.69 12.23
CA TYR A 119 4.62 19.29 12.39
C TYR A 119 3.61 18.50 13.23
N PHE A 120 3.21 19.03 14.38
CA PHE A 120 2.29 18.35 15.30
C PHE A 120 0.94 17.94 14.67
N PRO A 121 0.13 18.84 14.06
CA PRO A 121 -1.15 18.45 13.49
C PRO A 121 -1.00 17.44 12.35
N PHE A 122 0.06 17.58 11.55
CA PHE A 122 0.36 16.64 10.47
C PHE A 122 0.70 15.24 10.99
N VAL A 123 1.55 15.16 12.02
CA VAL A 123 1.91 13.92 12.69
C VAL A 123 0.70 13.26 13.34
N CYS A 124 -0.16 14.03 14.01
CA CYS A 124 -1.40 13.51 14.58
C CYS A 124 -2.30 12.88 13.50
N LEU A 125 -2.52 13.59 12.40
CA LEU A 125 -3.35 13.11 11.28
C LEU A 125 -2.75 11.85 10.65
N THR A 126 -1.46 11.88 10.32
CA THR A 126 -0.80 10.75 9.67
C THR A 126 -0.68 9.54 10.59
N ASN A 127 -0.48 9.74 11.89
CA ASN A 127 -0.49 8.65 12.87
C ASN A 127 -1.88 8.06 13.08
N ALA A 128 -2.95 8.87 13.02
CA ALA A 128 -4.32 8.35 13.00
C ALA A 128 -4.59 7.45 11.78
N VAL A 129 -4.18 7.90 10.59
CA VAL A 129 -4.24 7.09 9.36
C VAL A 129 -3.39 5.83 9.51
N HIS A 130 -2.16 5.96 10.00
CA HIS A 130 -1.26 4.82 10.20
C HIS A 130 -1.87 3.78 11.15
N TYR A 131 -2.47 4.22 12.26
CA TYR A 131 -3.13 3.35 13.23
C TYR A 131 -4.30 2.57 12.60
N LEU A 132 -5.12 3.22 11.78
CA LEU A 132 -6.27 2.60 11.12
C LEU A 132 -5.86 1.56 10.07
N PHE A 133 -4.85 1.88 9.24
CA PHE A 133 -4.50 1.06 8.08
C PHE A 133 -3.37 0.04 8.35
N PHE A 134 -2.48 0.33 9.31
CA PHE A 134 -1.25 -0.43 9.56
C PHE A 134 -1.18 -0.82 11.04
N LYS A 135 -1.85 -1.92 11.40
CA LYS A 135 -1.72 -2.57 12.70
C LYS A 135 -0.37 -3.31 12.82
N SER A 136 0.74 -2.57 12.69
CA SER A 136 2.10 -3.12 12.66
C SER A 136 2.93 -2.61 13.84
N LYS A 137 3.92 -3.39 14.28
CA LYS A 137 4.87 -2.97 15.32
C LYS A 137 5.64 -1.69 14.96
N LEU A 138 5.75 -1.36 13.66
CA LEU A 138 6.38 -0.14 13.17
C LEU A 138 5.66 1.14 13.61
N PHE A 139 4.35 1.07 13.86
CA PHE A 139 3.58 2.21 14.35
C PHE A 139 4.16 2.80 15.63
N TRP A 140 4.52 1.95 16.60
CA TRP A 140 5.11 2.37 17.87
C TRP A 140 6.49 3.00 17.71
N ILE A 141 7.27 2.53 16.72
CA ILE A 141 8.57 3.11 16.39
C ILE A 141 8.38 4.51 15.79
N ILE A 142 7.44 4.67 14.86
CA ILE A 142 7.14 5.96 14.22
C ILE A 142 6.63 6.97 15.25
N ILE A 143 5.71 6.57 16.13
CA ILE A 143 5.24 7.45 17.20
C ILE A 143 6.37 7.86 18.14
N SER A 144 7.20 6.91 18.56
CA SER A 144 8.34 7.22 19.44
C SER A 144 9.29 8.22 18.79
N PHE A 145 9.56 8.07 17.50
CA PHE A 145 10.36 9.00 16.72
C PHE A 145 9.71 10.39 16.62
N ASP A 146 8.41 10.45 16.31
CA ASP A 146 7.65 11.69 16.23
C ASP A 146 7.63 12.45 17.57
N ILE A 147 7.48 11.73 18.70
CA ILE A 147 7.55 12.31 20.05
C ILE A 147 8.96 12.86 20.32
N LEU A 148 10.01 12.13 19.94
CA LEU A 148 11.39 12.58 20.11
C LEU A 148 11.64 13.89 19.35
N ILE A 149 11.15 13.99 18.12
CA ILE A 149 11.20 15.24 17.35
C ILE A 149 10.44 16.35 18.09
N LEU A 150 9.20 16.11 18.51
CA LEU A 150 8.41 17.15 19.17
C LEU A 150 9.07 17.67 20.46
N LEU A 151 9.83 16.84 21.17
CA LEU A 151 10.47 17.19 22.44
C LEU A 151 11.89 17.77 22.31
N PHE A 152 12.68 17.32 21.33
CA PHE A 152 14.12 17.62 21.28
C PHE A 152 14.56 18.39 20.03
N PHE A 153 13.68 18.61 19.05
CA PHE A 153 14.08 19.18 17.77
C PHE A 153 14.56 20.63 17.86
N ASP A 154 13.98 21.42 18.76
CA ASP A 154 14.43 22.78 19.06
C ASP A 154 15.85 22.79 19.65
N ASN A 155 16.10 21.93 20.64
CA ASN A 155 17.40 21.78 21.29
C ASN A 155 18.48 21.29 20.31
N LEU A 156 18.14 20.36 19.41
CA LEU A 156 19.05 19.87 18.37
C LEU A 156 19.44 20.98 17.40
N LEU A 157 18.51 21.85 17.02
CA LEU A 157 18.77 22.95 16.08
C LEU A 157 19.56 24.10 16.70
N ILE A 158 19.44 24.35 18.01
CA ILE A 158 20.21 25.39 18.70
C ILE A 158 21.66 24.94 18.94
N SER A 159 21.89 23.64 19.07
CA SER A 159 23.21 23.06 19.31
C SER A 159 24.09 22.97 18.04
N PHE A 160 23.52 23.17 16.85
CA PHE A 160 24.20 23.14 15.55
C PHE A 160 24.39 24.55 14.99
#